data_AF-A0A445D613-F1
#
_entry.id   AF-A0A445D613-F1
#
_cell.length_a   1.000
_cell.length_b   1.000
_cell.length_c   1.000
_cell.angle_alpha   90.00
_cell.angle_beta   90.00
_cell.angle_gamma   90.00
#
_symmetry.space_group_name_H-M   'P 1'
#
loop_
_entity.id
_entity.type
_entity.pdbx_description
1 polymer ?
#
loop_
_entity_poly.entity_id
_entity_poly.type
_entity_poly.pdbx_seq_one_letter_code
_entity_poly.pdbx_strand_id
1 'polypeptide(L)'
;MVAQFKTIYGEAVLTTGLTNLEHSAAEAYMKEIYGLVKKEIQVVVALELIKDRSISTTLIYKVYHNENRDRLYTVMYDRNDKNIKCECKRWNSEEIPCRHMFCVMKQEGYKEIPEKLILKR
;
A
#
# COMPACT_ATOMS: atom_id res chain seq x y z
N MET A 1 -14.91 -30.41 2.63
CA MET A 1 -15.58 -29.97 3.87
C MET A 1 -15.39 -28.46 3.95
N VAL A 2 -16.50 -27.77 3.74
CA VAL A 2 -16.89 -26.36 3.92
C VAL A 2 -15.81 -25.32 4.31
N ALA A 3 -15.77 -24.23 3.55
CA ALA A 3 -15.59 -22.89 4.13
C ALA A 3 -16.65 -21.96 3.53
N GLN A 4 -17.84 -21.95 4.15
CA GLN A 4 -18.83 -20.90 3.99
C GLN A 4 -18.48 -19.83 5.02
N PHE A 5 -18.06 -18.65 4.55
CA PHE A 5 -17.99 -17.48 5.41
C PHE A 5 -19.28 -16.69 5.19
N LYS A 6 -20.20 -16.80 6.16
CA LYS A 6 -21.32 -15.87 6.31
C LYS A 6 -20.81 -14.68 7.12
N THR A 7 -20.73 -13.51 6.51
CA THR A 7 -20.55 -12.23 7.22
C THR A 7 -21.82 -11.41 7.07
N ILE A 8 -22.47 -11.18 8.21
CA ILE A 8 -23.73 -10.43 8.37
C ILE A 8 -23.44 -8.95 8.63
N TYR A 9 -22.47 -8.34 7.94
CA TYR A 9 -22.30 -6.88 7.91
C TYR A 9 -21.69 -6.52 6.56
N GLY A 10 -22.37 -5.62 5.83
CA GLY A 10 -22.17 -5.36 4.40
C GLY A 10 -20.71 -5.40 3.97
N GLU A 11 -20.39 -6.40 3.15
CA GLU A 11 -19.06 -6.61 2.57
C GLU A 11 -18.58 -5.30 1.94
N ALA A 12 -17.47 -4.78 2.48
CA ALA A 12 -16.64 -3.89 1.71
C ALA A 12 -16.16 -4.71 0.50
N VAL A 13 -16.85 -4.56 -0.64
CA VAL A 13 -16.48 -5.25 -1.87
C VAL A 13 -15.01 -4.91 -2.13
N LEU A 14 -14.17 -5.95 -2.05
CA LEU A 14 -12.73 -5.88 -2.25
C LEU A 14 -12.54 -5.79 -3.77
N THR A 15 -12.55 -4.56 -4.28
CA THR A 15 -12.71 -4.27 -5.72
C THR A 15 -11.40 -4.35 -6.51
N THR A 16 -10.27 -4.62 -5.84
CA THR A 16 -8.93 -4.54 -6.46
C THR A 16 -8.19 -5.87 -6.39
N GLY A 17 -7.13 -6.02 -7.20
CA GLY A 17 -6.21 -7.16 -7.12
C GLY A 17 -5.38 -7.24 -5.83
N LEU A 18 -5.63 -6.36 -4.83
CA LEU A 18 -4.93 -6.28 -3.55
C LEU A 18 -5.86 -6.53 -2.36
N THR A 19 -6.75 -7.51 -2.50
CA THR A 19 -7.79 -7.85 -1.51
C THR A 19 -7.26 -8.05 -0.09
N ASN A 20 -6.07 -8.64 0.08
CA ASN A 20 -5.47 -8.83 1.41
C ASN A 20 -5.06 -7.49 2.08
N LEU A 21 -4.52 -6.54 1.30
CA LEU A 21 -4.17 -5.22 1.83
C LEU A 21 -5.42 -4.38 2.11
N GLU A 22 -6.47 -4.52 1.29
CA GLU A 22 -7.76 -3.88 1.54
C GLU A 22 -8.42 -4.43 2.82
N HIS A 23 -8.37 -5.74 3.06
CA HIS A 23 -8.86 -6.35 4.30
C HIS A 23 -8.06 -5.86 5.51
N SER A 24 -6.73 -5.94 5.44
CA SER A 24 -5.84 -5.46 6.49
C SER A 24 -6.09 -3.97 6.81
N ALA A 25 -6.33 -3.13 5.79
CA ALA A 25 -6.71 -1.74 6.01
C ALA A 25 -8.06 -1.57 6.71
N ALA A 26 -9.05 -2.41 6.40
CA ALA A 26 -10.37 -2.36 7.02
C ALA A 26 -10.33 -2.73 8.51
N GLU A 27 -9.43 -3.63 8.89
CA GLU A 27 -9.20 -4.00 10.30
C GLU A 27 -8.35 -2.96 11.04
N ALA A 28 -7.39 -2.34 10.35
CA ALA A 28 -6.42 -1.42 10.95
C ALA A 28 -6.96 -0.01 11.18
N TYR A 29 -7.89 0.46 10.35
CA TYR A 29 -8.30 1.87 10.31
C TYR A 29 -9.78 2.08 10.63
N MET A 30 -10.10 3.18 11.33
CA MET A 30 -11.48 3.67 11.42
C MET A 30 -12.07 3.90 10.03
N LYS A 31 -13.39 3.75 9.91
CA LYS A 31 -14.12 3.76 8.62
C LYS A 31 -13.78 4.95 7.70
N GLU A 32 -13.59 6.13 8.26
CA GLU A 32 -13.24 7.36 7.53
C GLU A 32 -11.83 7.29 6.92
N ILE A 33 -10.86 6.82 7.70
CA ILE A 33 -9.48 6.65 7.26
C ILE A 33 -9.36 5.47 6.28
N TYR A 34 -10.09 4.39 6.52
CA TYR A 34 -10.20 3.27 5.57
C TYR A 34 -10.65 3.75 4.18
N GLY A 35 -11.60 4.68 4.10
CA GLY A 35 -12.04 5.25 2.83
C GLY A 35 -10.92 5.95 2.05
N LEU A 36 -9.97 6.60 2.73
CA LEU A 36 -8.80 7.22 2.11
C LEU A 36 -7.78 6.18 1.68
N VAL A 37 -7.48 5.21 2.56
CA VAL A 37 -6.56 4.11 2.28
C VAL A 37 -7.04 3.27 1.09
N LYS A 38 -8.33 2.96 1.03
CA LYS A 38 -8.95 2.23 -0.08
C LYS A 38 -8.71 2.94 -1.42
N LYS A 39 -8.86 4.28 -1.46
CA LYS A 39 -8.58 5.06 -2.68
C LYS A 39 -7.11 4.95 -3.10
N GLU A 40 -6.17 4.99 -2.15
CA GLU A 40 -4.75 4.82 -2.43
C GLU A 40 -4.42 3.40 -2.92
N ILE A 41 -5.08 2.35 -2.40
CA ILE A 41 -4.92 0.96 -2.88
C ILE A 41 -5.51 0.78 -4.28
N GLN A 42 -6.69 1.34 -4.55
CA GLN A 42 -7.39 1.22 -5.84
C GLN A 42 -6.56 1.72 -7.02
N VAL A 43 -5.79 2.79 -6.84
CA VAL A 43 -4.98 3.37 -7.91
C VAL A 43 -3.67 2.62 -8.16
N VAL A 44 -3.29 1.65 -7.31
CA VAL A 44 -2.03 0.88 -7.47
C VAL A 44 -2.02 0.06 -8.78
N VAL A 45 -3.19 -0.34 -9.28
CA VAL A 45 -3.31 -1.07 -10.55
C VAL A 45 -2.82 -0.25 -11.76
N ALA A 46 -2.87 1.07 -11.67
CA ALA A 46 -2.43 1.99 -12.72
C ALA A 46 -0.99 2.49 -12.54
N LEU A 47 -0.24 1.89 -11.60
CA LEU A 47 1.14 2.21 -11.32
C LEU A 47 2.06 1.08 -11.76
N GLU A 48 3.15 1.46 -12.44
CA GLU A 48 4.29 0.59 -12.69
C GLU A 48 5.41 0.91 -11.70
N LEU A 49 6.24 -0.10 -11.43
CA LEU A 49 7.39 0.00 -10.56
C LEU A 49 8.61 -0.62 -11.21
N ILE A 50 9.75 0.05 -11.09
CA ILE A 50 11.06 -0.44 -11.51
C ILE A 50 12.01 -0.37 -10.32
N LYS A 51 12.80 -1.42 -10.12
CA LYS A 51 13.93 -1.41 -9.19
C LYS A 51 15.09 -0.64 -9.81
N ASP A 52 15.45 0.50 -9.23
CA ASP A 52 16.56 1.34 -9.69
C ASP A 52 17.89 0.79 -9.18
N ARG A 53 18.07 0.77 -7.85
CA ARG A 53 19.29 0.28 -7.22
C ARG A 53 19.05 -0.24 -5.81
N SER A 54 20.09 -0.77 -5.20
CA SER A 54 20.11 -1.15 -3.78
C SER A 54 21.33 -0.56 -3.09
N ILE A 55 21.14 -0.03 -1.89
CA ILE A 55 22.21 0.51 -1.03
C ILE A 55 22.11 -0.25 0.29
N SER A 56 23.08 -1.14 0.56
CA SER A 56 23.05 -2.03 1.71
C SER A 56 21.73 -2.84 1.78
N THR A 57 20.96 -2.66 2.85
CA THR A 57 19.66 -3.33 3.11
C THR A 57 18.49 -2.64 2.41
N THR A 58 18.68 -1.39 1.97
CA THR A 58 17.63 -0.57 1.37
C THR A 58 17.55 -0.76 -0.15
N LEU A 59 16.36 -1.11 -0.65
CA LEU A 59 16.00 -1.12 -2.06
C LEU A 59 15.42 0.24 -2.45
N ILE A 60 15.81 0.74 -3.63
CA ILE A 60 15.29 1.98 -4.20
C ILE A 60 14.43 1.63 -5.41
N TYR A 61 13.15 1.95 -5.30
CA TYR A 61 12.14 1.76 -6.33
C TYR A 61 11.77 3.10 -6.97
N LYS A 62 11.50 3.06 -8.27
CA LYS A 62 10.93 4.15 -9.04
C LYS A 62 9.52 3.74 -9.46
N VAL A 63 8.53 4.52 -9.02
CA VAL A 63 7.10 4.28 -9.25
C VAL A 63 6.55 5.39 -10.12
N TYR A 64 5.80 5.06 -11.16
CA TYR A 64 5.20 6.03 -12.08
C TYR A 64 3.83 5.56 -12.55
N HIS A 65 3.02 6.50 -13.05
CA HIS A 65 1.71 6.16 -13.60
C HIS A 65 1.84 5.66 -15.03
N ASN A 66 1.13 4.60 -15.38
CA ASN A 66 1.26 3.94 -16.69
C ASN A 66 0.97 4.91 -17.85
N GLU A 67 0.01 5.81 -17.63
CA GLU A 67 -0.43 6.83 -18.59
C GLU A 67 0.40 8.13 -18.54
N ASN A 68 1.23 8.34 -17.50
CA ASN A 68 2.03 9.55 -17.34
C ASN A 68 3.39 9.24 -16.72
N ARG A 69 4.39 9.08 -17.59
CA ARG A 69 5.78 8.78 -17.20
C ARG A 69 6.57 10.00 -16.73
N ASP A 70 6.03 11.21 -16.87
CA ASP A 70 6.72 12.45 -16.46
C ASP A 70 6.76 12.62 -14.93
N ARG A 71 5.90 11.88 -14.20
CA ARG A 71 5.87 11.87 -12.74
C ARG A 71 6.41 10.56 -12.19
N LEU A 72 7.69 10.59 -11.86
CA LEU A 72 8.41 9.50 -11.22
C LEU A 72 8.56 9.78 -9.72
N TYR A 73 8.20 8.81 -8.89
CA TYR A 73 8.37 8.85 -7.44
C TYR A 73 9.34 7.78 -6.96
N THR A 74 10.22 8.19 -6.07
CA THR A 74 11.22 7.34 -5.42
C THR A 74 10.64 6.80 -4.12
N VAL A 75 10.70 5.48 -3.97
CA VAL A 75 10.31 4.77 -2.76
C VAL A 75 11.49 3.96 -2.26
N MET A 76 11.87 4.19 -1.01
CA MET A 76 12.91 3.45 -0.32
C MET A 76 12.28 2.37 0.54
N TYR A 77 12.77 1.14 0.41
CA TYR A 77 12.33 0.00 1.20
C TYR A 77 13.52 -0.63 1.92
N ASP A 78 13.56 -0.53 3.25
CA ASP A 78 14.55 -1.24 4.05
C ASP A 78 14.09 -2.66 4.36
N ARG A 79 14.86 -3.65 3.90
CA ARG A 79 14.54 -5.07 4.05
C ARG A 79 14.68 -5.59 5.49
N ASN A 80 15.54 -4.99 6.31
CA ASN A 80 15.74 -5.42 7.69
C ASN A 80 14.59 -4.89 8.55
N ASP A 81 14.33 -3.59 8.47
CA ASP A 81 13.34 -2.94 9.32
C ASP A 81 11.91 -3.04 8.77
N LYS A 82 11.75 -3.55 7.54
CA LYS A 82 10.52 -3.54 6.75
C LYS A 82 9.92 -2.14 6.63
N ASN A 83 10.78 -1.13 6.58
CA ASN A 83 10.39 0.26 6.56
C ASN A 83 10.22 0.74 5.12
N ILE A 84 9.13 1.44 4.83
CA ILE A 84 8.85 1.98 3.49
C ILE A 84 8.73 3.50 3.60
N LYS A 85 9.48 4.23 2.77
CA LYS A 85 9.46 5.70 2.72
C LYS A 85 9.28 6.17 1.28
N CYS A 86 8.32 7.05 1.03
CA CYS A 86 8.08 7.62 -0.28
C CYS A 86 8.36 9.13 -0.31
N GLU A 87 8.98 9.62 -1.38
CA GLU A 87 9.30 11.05 -1.53
C GLU A 87 8.09 11.95 -1.81
N CYS A 88 6.90 11.39 -2.10
CA CYS A 88 5.69 12.18 -2.32
C CYS A 88 5.19 12.92 -1.07
N LYS A 89 5.79 12.64 0.11
CA LYS A 89 5.50 13.25 1.42
C LYS A 89 4.06 13.12 1.93
N ARG A 90 3.16 12.43 1.23
CA ARG A 90 1.75 12.21 1.68
C ARG A 90 1.65 11.49 3.03
N TRP A 91 2.56 10.55 3.30
CA TRP A 91 2.64 9.91 4.63
C TRP A 91 2.82 10.95 5.75
N ASN A 92 3.63 12.00 5.53
CA ASN A 92 3.90 13.00 6.55
C ASN A 92 2.72 13.97 6.77
N SER A 93 1.79 14.08 5.82
CA SER A 93 0.64 14.99 5.91
C SER A 93 -0.64 14.29 6.32
N GLU A 94 -0.87 13.07 5.82
CA GLU A 94 -2.11 12.32 6.02
C GLU A 94 -1.95 11.16 7.00
N GLU A 95 -0.72 10.84 7.41
CA GLU A 95 -0.40 9.73 8.33
C GLU A 95 -0.86 8.34 7.85
N ILE A 96 -1.14 8.21 6.55
CA ILE A 96 -1.52 6.96 5.88
C ILE A 96 -0.54 6.61 4.76
N PRO A 97 -0.34 5.32 4.43
CA PRO A 97 0.53 4.94 3.32
C PRO A 97 -0.05 5.48 2.01
N CYS A 98 0.81 6.07 1.19
CA CYS A 98 0.38 6.49 -0.14
C CYS A 98 0.39 5.31 -1.12
N ARG A 99 -0.26 5.49 -2.27
CA ARG A 99 -0.29 4.54 -3.39
C ARG A 99 1.08 4.00 -3.79
N HIS A 100 2.14 4.81 -3.73
CA HIS A 100 3.49 4.38 -4.09
C HIS A 100 4.06 3.38 -3.06
N MET A 101 3.74 3.57 -1.78
CA MET A 101 4.12 2.65 -0.71
C MET A 101 3.35 1.33 -0.87
N PHE A 102 2.04 1.39 -1.18
CA PHE A 102 1.25 0.20 -1.50
C PHE A 102 1.75 -0.54 -2.76
N CYS A 103 2.25 0.19 -3.77
CA CYS A 103 2.87 -0.40 -4.95
C CYS A 103 4.13 -1.22 -4.57
N VAL A 104 4.98 -0.71 -3.68
CA VAL A 104 6.12 -1.47 -3.14
C VAL A 104 5.67 -2.64 -2.28
N MET A 105 4.64 -2.48 -1.44
CA MET A 105 4.08 -3.59 -0.66
C MET A 105 3.60 -4.74 -1.56
N LYS A 106 2.90 -4.42 -2.66
CA LYS A 106 2.51 -5.39 -3.68
C LYS A 106 3.74 -6.11 -4.25
N GLN A 107 4.76 -5.36 -4.65
CA GLN A 107 5.98 -5.93 -5.25
C GLN A 107 6.73 -6.87 -4.28
N GLU A 108 6.78 -6.50 -3.01
CA GLU A 108 7.46 -7.28 -1.96
C GLU A 108 6.56 -8.39 -1.36
N GLY A 109 5.34 -8.57 -1.88
CA GLY A 109 4.45 -9.67 -1.48
C GLY A 109 3.79 -9.52 -0.11
N TYR A 110 3.60 -8.29 0.37
CA TYR A 110 2.92 -8.04 1.64
C TYR A 110 1.45 -8.47 1.57
N LYS A 111 1.03 -9.23 2.57
CA LYS A 111 -0.38 -9.60 2.77
C LYS A 111 -1.11 -8.63 3.69
N GLU A 112 -0.37 -7.90 4.51
CA GLU A 112 -0.89 -6.98 5.52
C GLU A 112 -0.09 -5.69 5.53
N ILE A 113 -0.72 -4.60 5.98
CA ILE A 113 -0.04 -3.33 6.18
C ILE A 113 0.84 -3.48 7.43
N PRO A 114 2.15 -3.18 7.35
CA PRO A 114 3.02 -3.24 8.53
C PRO A 114 2.49 -2.36 9.65
N GLU A 115 2.48 -2.84 10.89
CA GLU A 115 2.02 -2.06 12.06
C GLU A 115 2.74 -0.71 12.20
N LYS A 116 4.03 -0.65 11.83
CA LYS A 116 4.82 0.60 11.81
C LYS A 116 4.24 1.67 10.88
N LEU A 117 3.44 1.24 9.90
CA LEU A 117 2.75 2.06 8.91
C LEU A 117 1.25 2.16 9.19
N ILE A 118 0.81 1.72 10.36
CA ILE A 118 -0.54 1.92 10.89
C ILE A 118 -0.41 2.84 12.10
N LEU A 119 -0.63 4.13 11.89
CA LEU A 119 -0.76 5.06 13.00
C LEU A 119 -2.17 4.90 13.58
N LYS A 120 -2.26 4.30 14.78
CA LYS A 120 -3.53 4.18 15.51
C LYS A 120 -4.01 5.59 15.86
N ARG A 121 -5.17 5.98 15.32
CA ARG A 121 -5.94 7.16 15.73
C ARG A 121 -7.18 6.71 16.46
#